data_AF-A0A813D9A5-F1
#
_entry.id   AF-A0A813D9A5-F1
#
_cell.length_a   1.000
_cell.length_b   1.000
_cell.length_c   1.000
_cell.angle_alpha   90.00
_cell.angle_beta   90.00
_cell.angle_gamma   90.00
#
_symmetry.space_group_name_H-M   'P 1'
#
loop_
_entity.id
_entity.type
_entity.pdbx_description
1 polymer ?
#
loop_
_entity_poly.entity_id
_entity_poly.type
_entity_poly.pdbx_seq_one_letter_code
_entity_poly.pdbx_strand_id
1 'polypeptide(L)'
;MSSTSCAFRSRANETTITYNARFSHSWGNLLSEYWEPVGLAALSGKEFSAGGGIGGDTWMSYLPKHEPARSELKDPDAVKQACLSCNGTRYTHGCAGAWTHVRSLIQDSTQHALDEFEAKHKMERVTSGSANGKEVLFHMRLEFLHQQVQWPGLSFFKDKIPHDATKITILHMAYLDEQVKSVPGHIHQRYPPAIQVAITELLGGYKDMLQPLCGGCGVETSTNSQYHDFASIARHKGPLFVMGSSFGMWAALANVHGPVYMSSNFGGGQKPPVEGGKGAGFFWDDGKMLPNQNVSNFKQMSANEVLRWARAN
;
A
#
# COMPACT_ATOMS: atom_id res chain seq x y z
N MET A 1 -17.93 10.61 30.00
CA MET A 1 -18.10 10.02 28.65
C MET A 1 -17.15 8.83 28.53
N SER A 2 -17.63 7.71 27.98
CA SER A 2 -16.92 6.42 27.97
C SER A 2 -15.57 6.47 27.22
N SER A 3 -14.56 5.83 27.80
CA SER A 3 -13.15 5.79 27.37
C SER A 3 -12.89 4.88 26.16
N THR A 4 -13.74 4.89 25.14
CA THR A 4 -13.68 3.88 24.08
C THR A 4 -12.82 4.34 22.91
N SER A 5 -11.51 4.18 23.05
CA SER A 5 -10.71 3.94 21.84
C SER A 5 -11.10 2.57 21.30
N CYS A 6 -11.68 2.53 20.11
CA CYS A 6 -12.07 1.30 19.43
C CYS A 6 -10.91 0.69 18.61
N ALA A 7 -9.81 1.42 18.45
CA ALA A 7 -8.64 0.93 17.73
C ALA A 7 -7.84 -0.09 18.55
N PHE A 8 -7.31 -1.09 17.85
CA PHE A 8 -6.43 -2.09 18.46
C PHE A 8 -5.21 -1.45 19.13
N ARG A 9 -4.83 -1.93 20.33
CA ARG A 9 -3.69 -1.44 21.15
C ARG A 9 -3.71 0.04 21.52
N SER A 10 -4.86 0.68 21.40
CA SER A 10 -5.02 2.08 21.76
C SER A 10 -5.84 2.25 23.04
N ARG A 11 -5.63 3.38 23.72
CA ARG A 11 -6.43 3.82 24.88
C ARG A 11 -6.79 5.27 24.66
N ALA A 12 -7.99 5.68 25.05
CA ALA A 12 -8.40 7.07 24.98
C ALA A 12 -8.71 7.58 26.38
N ASN A 13 -8.23 8.79 26.69
CA ASN A 13 -8.73 9.60 27.79
C ASN A 13 -9.49 10.82 27.22
N GLU A 14 -9.75 11.83 28.03
CA GLU A 14 -10.52 13.01 27.61
C GLU A 14 -9.83 13.82 26.50
N THR A 15 -8.50 13.92 26.53
CA THR A 15 -7.73 14.83 25.66
C THR A 15 -6.85 14.12 24.64
N THR A 16 -6.56 12.83 24.85
CA THR A 16 -5.49 12.12 24.15
C THR A 16 -5.92 10.69 23.77
N ILE A 17 -5.49 10.24 22.60
CA ILE A 17 -5.47 8.83 22.21
C ILE A 17 -4.03 8.33 22.23
N THR A 18 -3.77 7.30 23.03
CA THR A 18 -2.47 6.68 23.20
C THR A 18 -2.41 5.37 22.44
N TYR A 19 -1.36 5.15 21.63
CA TYR A 19 -1.05 3.89 20.95
C TYR A 19 0.16 3.22 21.60
N ASN A 20 0.03 1.93 21.93
CA ASN A 20 1.15 1.13 22.43
C ASN A 20 1.89 0.47 21.26
N ALA A 21 2.91 1.17 20.76
CA ALA A 21 3.68 0.74 19.60
C ALA A 21 4.39 -0.59 19.82
N ARG A 22 4.65 -1.29 18.71
CA ARG A 22 5.52 -2.45 18.67
C ARG A 22 6.30 -2.49 17.37
N PHE A 23 7.32 -3.32 17.35
CA PHE A 23 8.06 -3.62 16.14
C PHE A 23 7.45 -4.81 15.37
N SER A 24 7.44 -4.72 14.04
CA SER A 24 7.15 -5.83 13.13
C SER A 24 7.73 -5.55 11.74
N HIS A 25 8.30 -6.56 11.11
CA HIS A 25 8.71 -6.51 9.69
C HIS A 25 7.51 -6.51 8.72
N SER A 26 6.29 -6.80 9.22
CA SER A 26 5.06 -6.68 8.44
C SER A 26 4.59 -5.22 8.42
N TRP A 27 5.31 -4.35 7.69
CA TRP A 27 5.05 -2.90 7.67
C TRP A 27 3.59 -2.57 7.37
N GLY A 28 2.98 -3.27 6.41
CA GLY A 28 1.57 -3.03 6.08
C GLY A 28 0.62 -3.27 7.27
N ASN A 29 0.88 -4.27 8.10
CA ASN A 29 0.08 -4.51 9.31
C ASN A 29 0.39 -3.49 10.39
N LEU A 30 1.67 -3.15 10.58
CA LEU A 30 2.10 -2.19 11.59
C LEU A 30 1.56 -0.79 11.33
N LEU A 31 1.57 -0.34 10.07
CA LEU A 31 0.99 0.94 9.66
C LEU A 31 -0.52 1.00 9.89
N SER A 32 -1.22 -0.15 9.90
CA SER A 32 -2.64 -0.19 10.23
C SER A 32 -2.89 0.03 11.71
N GLU A 33 -2.07 -0.62 12.55
CA GLU A 33 -2.10 -0.43 14.00
C GLU A 33 -1.74 1.02 14.38
N TYR A 34 -0.91 1.70 13.58
CA TYR A 34 -0.50 3.08 13.80
C TYR A 34 -1.49 4.13 13.27
N TRP A 35 -1.90 4.05 12.01
CA TRP A 35 -2.69 5.11 11.38
C TRP A 35 -4.13 5.17 11.88
N GLU A 36 -4.68 4.06 12.38
CA GLU A 36 -6.01 4.08 12.96
C GLU A 36 -6.11 4.98 14.21
N PRO A 37 -5.31 4.80 15.27
CA PRO A 37 -5.38 5.69 16.44
C PRO A 37 -4.97 7.14 16.11
N VAL A 38 -4.08 7.37 15.14
CA VAL A 38 -3.81 8.73 14.62
C VAL A 38 -5.08 9.32 14.00
N GLY A 39 -5.76 8.57 13.15
CA GLY A 39 -7.03 8.97 12.54
C GLY A 39 -8.11 9.26 13.56
N LEU A 40 -8.31 8.37 14.53
CA LEU A 40 -9.28 8.59 15.61
C LEU A 40 -8.95 9.82 16.45
N ALA A 41 -7.66 10.11 16.69
CA ALA A 41 -7.26 11.28 17.46
C ALA A 41 -7.62 12.57 16.71
N ALA A 42 -7.24 12.64 15.42
CA ALA A 42 -7.57 13.75 14.54
C ALA A 42 -9.09 13.99 14.45
N LEU A 43 -9.86 12.95 14.13
CA LEU A 43 -11.32 13.04 13.98
C LEU A 43 -12.05 13.32 15.31
N SER A 44 -11.46 12.96 16.45
CA SER A 44 -12.01 13.31 17.77
C SER A 44 -11.63 14.71 18.24
N GLY A 45 -10.73 15.41 17.52
CA GLY A 45 -10.11 16.66 17.98
C GLY A 45 -9.26 16.46 19.24
N LYS A 46 -8.59 15.31 19.36
CA LYS A 46 -7.72 14.92 20.48
C LYS A 46 -6.27 14.88 20.04
N GLU A 47 -5.37 14.97 21.00
CA GLU A 47 -3.95 14.70 20.78
C GLU A 47 -3.71 13.21 20.51
N PHE A 48 -2.70 12.90 19.73
CA PHE A 48 -2.19 11.54 19.58
C PHE A 48 -0.87 11.39 20.31
N SER A 49 -0.66 10.24 20.96
CA SER A 49 0.64 9.87 21.52
C SER A 49 0.94 8.39 21.28
N ALA A 50 2.16 8.06 20.86
CA ALA A 50 2.64 6.69 20.75
C ALA A 50 3.71 6.43 21.82
N GLY A 51 3.48 5.40 22.64
CA GLY A 51 4.49 4.87 23.56
C GLY A 51 5.38 3.84 22.87
N GLY A 52 6.70 3.91 23.08
CA GLY A 52 7.69 3.01 22.48
C GLY A 52 8.19 3.46 21.10
N GLY A 53 9.01 2.63 20.46
CA GLY A 53 9.49 2.86 19.09
C GLY A 53 8.66 2.07 18.08
N ILE A 54 8.06 2.75 17.10
CA ILE A 54 7.48 2.10 15.92
C ILE A 54 8.65 1.75 15.00
N GLY A 55 8.65 0.53 14.46
CA GLY A 55 9.54 0.23 13.33
C GLY A 55 11.03 0.03 13.63
N GLY A 56 11.49 0.07 14.89
CA GLY A 56 12.90 -0.24 15.22
C GLY A 56 13.87 0.63 14.42
N ASP A 57 14.86 0.03 13.75
CA ASP A 57 15.84 0.75 12.91
C ASP A 57 15.34 1.00 11.46
N THR A 58 14.03 1.20 11.27
CA THR A 58 13.44 1.50 9.96
C THR A 58 12.90 2.93 9.89
N TRP A 59 12.53 3.39 8.70
CA TRP A 59 11.94 4.72 8.48
C TRP A 59 10.69 4.99 9.34
N MET A 60 9.94 3.94 9.73
CA MET A 60 8.74 4.11 10.57
C MET A 60 9.08 4.62 11.98
N SER A 61 10.34 4.55 12.42
CA SER A 61 10.78 5.14 13.70
C SER A 61 10.79 6.67 13.70
N TYR A 62 10.73 7.27 12.51
CA TYR A 62 10.61 8.70 12.26
C TYR A 62 9.16 9.14 12.06
N LEU A 63 8.19 8.22 12.17
CA LEU A 63 6.79 8.60 12.23
C LEU A 63 6.50 9.38 13.53
N PRO A 64 5.58 10.36 13.50
CA PRO A 64 5.24 11.16 14.67
C PRO A 64 4.85 10.32 15.86
N LYS A 65 5.53 10.54 16.99
CA LYS A 65 5.16 9.96 18.28
C LYS A 65 4.12 10.81 19.01
N HIS A 66 3.97 12.07 18.59
CA HIS A 66 3.01 13.00 19.13
C HIS A 66 2.43 13.82 17.97
N GLU A 67 1.11 13.93 17.91
CA GLU A 67 0.43 14.90 17.04
C GLU A 67 -0.48 15.76 17.91
N PRO A 68 -0.50 17.09 17.71
CA PRO A 68 -1.41 17.96 18.43
C PRO A 68 -2.87 17.66 18.05
N ALA A 69 -3.80 18.11 18.88
CA ALA A 69 -5.22 18.07 18.55
C ALA A 69 -5.50 18.89 17.28
N ARG A 70 -6.27 18.31 16.35
CA ARG A 70 -6.64 18.91 15.06
C ARG A 70 -8.13 19.21 15.01
N SER A 71 -8.52 20.34 15.59
CA SER A 71 -9.92 20.75 15.66
C SER A 71 -10.59 20.90 14.30
N GLU A 72 -9.81 21.20 13.26
CA GLU A 72 -10.23 21.37 11.88
C GLU A 72 -10.63 20.06 11.19
N LEU A 73 -10.16 18.91 11.70
CA LEU A 73 -10.51 17.58 11.20
C LEU A 73 -11.59 16.89 12.04
N LYS A 74 -12.13 17.57 13.06
CA LYS A 74 -13.06 16.95 14.01
C LYS A 74 -14.36 16.53 13.32
N ASP A 75 -14.63 15.22 13.33
CA ASP A 75 -15.86 14.61 12.82
C ASP A 75 -16.30 13.46 13.75
N PRO A 76 -17.21 13.74 14.69
CA PRO A 76 -17.72 12.73 15.62
C PRO A 76 -18.48 11.58 14.94
N ASP A 77 -19.11 11.84 13.80
CA ASP A 77 -19.85 10.81 13.07
C ASP A 77 -18.90 9.84 12.37
N ALA A 78 -17.81 10.36 11.76
CA ALA A 78 -16.74 9.53 11.22
C ALA A 78 -16.08 8.66 12.31
N VAL A 79 -15.82 9.20 13.51
CA VAL A 79 -15.33 8.41 14.65
C VAL A 79 -16.29 7.27 14.99
N LYS A 80 -17.60 7.56 15.08
CA LYS A 80 -18.61 6.55 15.37
C LYS A 80 -18.64 5.47 14.29
N GLN A 81 -18.61 5.83 13.01
CA GLN A 81 -18.62 4.88 11.90
C GLN A 81 -17.36 4.01 11.85
N ALA A 82 -16.18 4.61 12.04
CA ALA A 82 -14.92 3.87 12.15
C ALA A 82 -14.97 2.86 13.29
N CYS A 83 -15.43 3.27 14.46
CA CYS A 83 -15.56 2.37 15.61
C CYS A 83 -16.58 1.25 15.41
N LEU A 84 -17.70 1.51 14.71
CA LEU A 84 -18.67 0.46 14.37
C LEU A 84 -18.09 -0.52 13.34
N SER A 85 -17.40 -0.02 12.32
CA SER A 85 -16.87 -0.82 11.21
C SER A 85 -15.63 -1.64 11.59
N CYS A 86 -14.82 -1.12 12.52
CA CYS A 86 -13.52 -1.70 12.87
C CYS A 86 -13.45 -2.30 14.28
N ASN A 87 -14.58 -2.41 15.00
CA ASN A 87 -14.58 -2.90 16.38
C ASN A 87 -13.89 -4.27 16.50
N GLY A 88 -12.86 -4.36 17.35
CA GLY A 88 -12.10 -5.59 17.58
C GLY A 88 -11.21 -6.03 16.42
N THR A 89 -11.16 -5.28 15.31
CA THR A 89 -10.31 -5.61 14.17
C THR A 89 -8.86 -5.25 14.47
N ARG A 90 -7.96 -6.24 14.38
CA ARG A 90 -6.54 -6.02 14.60
C ARG A 90 -5.88 -5.15 13.52
N TYR A 91 -6.31 -5.33 12.27
CA TYR A 91 -5.72 -4.65 11.11
C TYR A 91 -6.77 -3.85 10.37
N THR A 92 -6.79 -2.53 10.61
CA THR A 92 -7.87 -1.63 10.18
C THR A 92 -7.95 -1.42 8.66
N HIS A 93 -6.92 -1.79 7.91
CA HIS A 93 -7.04 -1.88 6.44
C HIS A 93 -8.10 -2.92 5.99
N GLY A 94 -8.54 -3.80 6.90
CA GLY A 94 -9.62 -4.76 6.68
C GLY A 94 -11.03 -4.19 6.93
N CYS A 95 -11.19 -2.90 7.23
CA CYS A 95 -12.46 -2.23 7.49
C CYS A 95 -12.41 -0.74 7.07
N ALA A 96 -13.57 -0.09 6.97
CA ALA A 96 -13.66 1.35 6.76
C ALA A 96 -13.34 2.11 8.05
N GLY A 97 -12.05 2.19 8.39
CA GLY A 97 -11.56 2.81 9.62
C GLY A 97 -11.31 4.31 9.48
N ALA A 98 -10.87 4.92 10.57
CA ALA A 98 -10.57 6.35 10.63
C ALA A 98 -9.47 6.77 9.64
N TRP A 99 -8.61 5.82 9.24
CA TRP A 99 -7.55 6.02 8.25
C TRP A 99 -8.05 6.58 6.90
N THR A 100 -9.31 6.32 6.54
CA THR A 100 -9.92 6.77 5.28
C THR A 100 -10.09 8.29 5.21
N HIS A 101 -10.16 8.96 6.36
CA HIS A 101 -10.39 10.41 6.46
C HIS A 101 -9.12 11.23 6.67
N VAL A 102 -7.97 10.57 6.88
CA VAL A 102 -6.72 11.24 7.27
C VAL A 102 -5.60 11.03 6.27
N ARG A 103 -5.94 10.87 4.98
CA ARG A 103 -4.94 10.67 3.93
C ARG A 103 -3.89 11.78 3.88
N SER A 104 -4.29 13.04 4.11
CA SER A 104 -3.35 14.17 4.17
C SER A 104 -2.30 14.00 5.27
N LEU A 105 -2.69 13.53 6.46
CA LEU A 105 -1.76 13.23 7.54
C LEU A 105 -0.86 12.05 7.18
N ILE A 106 -1.43 10.99 6.60
CA ILE A 106 -0.67 9.82 6.13
C ILE A 106 0.42 10.24 5.16
N GLN A 107 0.07 11.07 4.18
CA GLN A 107 1.00 11.62 3.21
C GLN A 107 2.10 12.44 3.89
N ASP A 108 1.73 13.48 4.64
CA ASP A 108 2.70 14.44 5.15
C ASP A 108 3.69 13.78 6.13
N SER A 109 3.19 13.00 7.09
CA SER A 109 4.09 12.37 8.06
C SER A 109 4.87 11.19 7.48
N THR A 110 4.33 10.48 6.48
CA THR A 110 5.11 9.43 5.79
C THR A 110 6.21 10.05 4.95
N GLN A 111 5.93 11.09 4.16
CA GLN A 111 6.96 11.76 3.35
C GLN A 111 8.06 12.33 4.25
N HIS A 112 7.68 12.99 5.34
CA HIS A 112 8.65 13.49 6.32
C HIS A 112 9.49 12.36 6.93
N ALA A 113 8.88 11.26 7.38
CA ALA A 113 9.60 10.13 7.95
C ALA A 113 10.58 9.47 6.96
N LEU A 114 10.21 9.37 5.68
CA LEU A 114 11.12 8.88 4.63
C LEU A 114 12.29 9.85 4.42
N ASP A 115 12.02 11.16 4.36
CA ASP A 115 13.04 12.20 4.20
C ASP A 115 14.04 12.20 5.36
N GLU A 116 13.55 12.12 6.61
CA GLU A 116 14.40 12.06 7.81
C GLU A 116 15.23 10.78 7.86
N PHE A 117 14.64 9.64 7.50
CA PHE A 117 15.35 8.36 7.44
C PHE A 117 16.52 8.43 6.46
N GLU A 118 16.29 8.92 5.25
CA GLU A 118 17.32 9.07 4.21
C GLU A 118 18.41 10.03 4.64
N ALA A 119 18.04 11.19 5.19
CA ALA A 119 19.00 12.18 5.66
C ALA A 119 19.87 11.62 6.80
N LYS A 120 19.26 10.94 7.79
CA LYS A 120 19.99 10.38 8.93
C LYS A 120 20.94 9.26 8.53
N HIS A 121 20.55 8.43 7.56
CA HIS A 121 21.33 7.29 7.08
C HIS A 121 22.21 7.62 5.87
N LYS A 122 22.24 8.90 5.44
CA LYS A 122 22.99 9.37 4.28
C LYS A 122 22.69 8.59 3.00
N MET A 123 21.42 8.23 2.83
CA MET A 123 20.94 7.53 1.65
C MET A 123 20.59 8.53 0.54
N GLU A 124 20.76 8.13 -0.71
CA GLU A 124 20.18 8.87 -1.81
C GLU A 124 18.65 8.84 -1.68
N ARG A 125 18.01 9.99 -1.93
CA ARG A 125 16.56 10.11 -1.91
C ARG A 125 15.97 9.17 -2.95
N VAL A 126 15.13 8.23 -2.53
CA VAL A 126 14.39 7.39 -3.47
C VAL A 126 13.40 8.28 -4.22
N THR A 127 13.61 8.39 -5.53
CA THR A 127 12.68 9.03 -6.46
C THR A 127 12.17 7.97 -7.43
N SER A 128 10.89 8.05 -7.78
CA SER A 128 10.28 7.12 -8.72
C SER A 128 9.40 7.87 -9.71
N GLY A 129 9.52 7.51 -10.98
CA GLY A 129 8.85 8.18 -12.08
C GLY A 129 9.60 9.41 -12.59
N SER A 130 9.36 9.73 -13.85
CA SER A 130 9.88 10.92 -14.50
C SER A 130 9.26 12.21 -13.97
N ALA A 131 9.96 13.33 -14.12
CA ALA A 131 9.45 14.64 -13.74
C ALA A 131 8.17 15.05 -14.51
N ASN A 132 7.96 14.49 -15.70
CA ASN A 132 6.78 14.76 -16.53
C ASN A 132 5.61 13.80 -16.28
N GLY A 133 5.72 12.87 -15.32
CA GLY A 133 4.64 11.95 -14.95
C GLY A 133 4.30 10.89 -16.00
N LYS A 134 5.16 10.69 -17.00
CA LYS A 134 4.95 9.73 -18.12
C LYS A 134 5.45 8.32 -17.84
N GLU A 135 6.00 8.06 -16.66
CA GLU A 135 6.33 6.71 -16.23
C GLU A 135 5.21 6.16 -15.36
N VAL A 136 4.89 4.88 -15.54
CA VAL A 136 3.84 4.18 -14.79
C VAL A 136 4.50 3.16 -13.87
N LEU A 137 3.98 3.06 -12.64
CA LEU A 137 4.40 2.04 -11.68
C LEU A 137 3.26 1.06 -11.42
N PHE A 138 3.54 -0.23 -11.60
CA PHE A 138 2.64 -1.31 -11.23
C PHE A 138 3.25 -2.15 -10.11
N HIS A 139 2.74 -2.02 -8.89
CA HIS A 139 3.17 -2.83 -7.76
C HIS A 139 2.44 -4.17 -7.73
N MET A 140 3.20 -5.25 -7.92
CA MET A 140 2.77 -6.64 -7.93
C MET A 140 3.27 -7.39 -6.69
N ARG A 141 2.36 -7.79 -5.80
CA ARG A 141 2.72 -8.63 -4.65
C ARG A 141 2.68 -10.10 -5.00
N LEU A 142 3.85 -10.72 -5.04
CA LEU A 142 4.03 -12.15 -5.29
C LEU A 142 3.85 -12.96 -4.00
N GLU A 143 2.62 -12.99 -3.50
CA GLU A 143 2.22 -13.76 -2.31
C GLU A 143 0.90 -14.46 -2.60
N PHE A 144 0.96 -15.76 -2.89
CA PHE A 144 -0.17 -16.51 -3.46
C PHE A 144 -1.12 -17.10 -2.41
N LEU A 145 -0.87 -16.86 -1.12
CA LEU A 145 -1.75 -17.31 -0.04
C LEU A 145 -2.46 -16.14 0.67
N HIS A 146 -2.12 -14.90 0.35
CA HIS A 146 -2.66 -13.73 1.03
C HIS A 146 -3.98 -13.27 0.40
N GLN A 147 -5.05 -13.19 1.20
CA GLN A 147 -6.42 -12.95 0.73
C GLN A 147 -6.64 -11.57 0.07
N GLN A 148 -5.83 -10.58 0.44
CA GLN A 148 -5.91 -9.23 -0.15
C GLN A 148 -5.31 -9.11 -1.54
N VAL A 149 -4.48 -10.07 -1.95
CA VAL A 149 -3.88 -10.05 -3.29
C VAL A 149 -4.98 -10.37 -4.30
N GLN A 150 -5.05 -9.60 -5.37
CA GLN A 150 -5.96 -9.86 -6.49
C GLN A 150 -5.18 -9.72 -7.78
N TRP A 151 -5.41 -10.60 -8.75
CA TRP A 151 -4.69 -10.55 -10.03
C TRP A 151 -5.49 -9.72 -11.04
N PRO A 152 -4.99 -8.53 -11.43
CA PRO A 152 -5.73 -7.61 -12.27
C PRO A 152 -5.82 -8.08 -13.72
N GLY A 153 -7.02 -8.02 -14.29
CA GLY A 153 -7.21 -8.11 -15.74
C GLY A 153 -6.75 -6.84 -16.46
N LEU A 154 -6.73 -6.90 -17.78
CA LEU A 154 -6.51 -5.77 -18.69
C LEU A 154 -7.43 -4.58 -18.37
N SER A 155 -8.71 -4.79 -17.99
CA SER A 155 -9.63 -3.70 -17.63
C SER A 155 -9.18 -2.85 -16.43
N PHE A 156 -8.32 -3.38 -15.56
CA PHE A 156 -7.73 -2.59 -14.48
C PHE A 156 -6.80 -1.50 -15.01
N PHE A 157 -6.13 -1.73 -16.14
CA PHE A 157 -5.14 -0.81 -16.72
C PHE A 157 -5.69 0.01 -17.89
N LYS A 158 -6.61 -0.57 -18.65
CA LYS A 158 -7.17 0.02 -19.86
C LYS A 158 -7.74 1.42 -19.57
N ASP A 159 -7.43 2.36 -20.46
CA ASP A 159 -7.84 3.77 -20.40
C ASP A 159 -7.27 4.58 -19.22
N LYS A 160 -6.45 3.96 -18.35
CA LYS A 160 -5.80 4.60 -17.18
C LYS A 160 -4.29 4.78 -17.37
N ILE A 161 -3.70 4.03 -18.30
CA ILE A 161 -2.32 4.21 -18.74
C ILE A 161 -2.31 5.28 -19.85
N PRO A 162 -1.57 6.40 -19.69
CA PRO A 162 -1.42 7.41 -20.73
C PRO A 162 -0.82 6.80 -22.00
N HIS A 163 -1.39 7.13 -23.16
CA HIS A 163 -0.89 6.65 -24.45
C HIS A 163 0.54 7.12 -24.77
N ASP A 164 0.97 8.24 -24.18
CA ASP A 164 2.32 8.78 -24.31
C ASP A 164 3.23 8.39 -23.13
N ALA A 165 2.83 7.40 -22.33
CA ALA A 165 3.67 6.85 -21.28
C ALA A 165 4.98 6.30 -21.89
N THR A 166 6.11 6.71 -21.34
CA THR A 166 7.44 6.36 -21.88
C THR A 166 7.96 5.04 -21.33
N LYS A 167 7.41 4.59 -20.20
CA LYS A 167 7.87 3.41 -19.47
C LYS A 167 6.82 2.89 -18.49
N ILE A 168 6.74 1.57 -18.34
CA ILE A 168 6.01 0.91 -17.27
C ILE A 168 6.99 0.05 -16.47
N THR A 169 7.05 0.23 -15.15
CA THR A 169 7.82 -0.63 -14.25
C THR A 169 6.88 -1.50 -13.42
N ILE A 170 7.02 -2.83 -13.54
CA ILE A 170 6.38 -3.81 -12.66
C ILE A 170 7.29 -4.02 -11.45
N LEU A 171 6.94 -3.40 -10.33
CA LEU A 171 7.65 -3.50 -9.07
C LEU A 171 7.15 -4.72 -8.29
N HIS A 172 8.02 -5.67 -7.99
CA HIS A 172 7.64 -6.91 -7.32
C HIS A 172 8.61 -7.34 -6.22
N MET A 173 8.13 -8.18 -5.30
CA MET A 173 8.96 -8.80 -4.27
C MET A 173 9.99 -9.75 -4.88
N ALA A 174 11.13 -9.94 -4.23
CA ALA A 174 12.10 -10.96 -4.62
C ALA A 174 11.46 -12.35 -4.53
N TYR A 175 11.70 -13.17 -5.55
CA TYR A 175 11.15 -14.53 -5.60
C TYR A 175 12.17 -15.58 -6.05
N LEU A 176 13.24 -15.15 -6.75
CA LEU A 176 14.39 -16.00 -7.04
C LEU A 176 15.28 -16.12 -5.81
N ASP A 177 15.95 -17.26 -5.65
CA ASP A 177 16.81 -17.53 -4.49
C ASP A 177 17.94 -16.49 -4.35
N GLU A 178 18.54 -16.06 -5.45
CA GLU A 178 19.59 -15.04 -5.49
C GLU A 178 19.07 -13.65 -5.08
N GLN A 179 17.83 -13.33 -5.49
CA GLN A 179 17.18 -12.09 -5.10
C GLN A 179 16.83 -12.11 -3.61
N VAL A 180 16.26 -13.20 -3.10
CA VAL A 180 15.88 -13.32 -1.68
C VAL A 180 17.10 -13.20 -0.76
N LYS A 181 18.27 -13.69 -1.19
CA LYS A 181 19.54 -13.53 -0.45
C LYS A 181 20.06 -12.10 -0.47
N SER A 182 19.85 -11.36 -1.55
CA SER A 182 20.42 -10.02 -1.75
C SER A 182 19.49 -8.88 -1.36
N VAL A 183 18.19 -9.15 -1.21
CA VAL A 183 17.16 -8.15 -0.94
C VAL A 183 16.66 -8.24 0.50
N PRO A 184 17.15 -7.38 1.42
CA PRO A 184 16.81 -7.44 2.83
C PRO A 184 15.40 -6.92 3.14
N GLY A 185 14.89 -7.31 4.32
CA GLY A 185 13.76 -6.67 5.01
C GLY A 185 12.37 -7.15 4.62
N HIS A 186 12.19 -7.67 3.41
CA HIS A 186 10.92 -8.23 2.98
C HIS A 186 10.62 -9.57 3.67
N ILE A 187 9.34 -9.82 3.94
CA ILE A 187 8.86 -11.14 4.36
C ILE A 187 8.72 -11.96 3.09
N HIS A 188 9.78 -12.68 2.73
CA HIS A 188 9.82 -13.52 1.54
C HIS A 188 9.31 -14.92 1.82
N GLN A 189 8.51 -15.46 0.91
CA GLN A 189 8.37 -16.91 0.79
C GLN A 189 9.53 -17.43 -0.07
N ARG A 190 10.14 -18.55 0.34
CA ARG A 190 11.01 -19.30 -0.56
C ARG A 190 10.14 -20.19 -1.43
N TYR A 191 10.13 -19.90 -2.72
CA TYR A 191 9.35 -20.64 -3.69
C TYR A 191 10.17 -21.81 -4.24
N PRO A 192 9.57 -23.01 -4.42
CA PRO A 192 10.22 -24.08 -5.18
C PRO A 192 10.53 -23.64 -6.62
N PRO A 193 11.55 -24.20 -7.29
CA PRO A 193 11.95 -23.80 -8.64
C PRO A 193 10.80 -23.77 -9.67
N ALA A 194 9.89 -24.75 -9.61
CA ALA A 194 8.73 -24.79 -10.50
C ALA A 194 7.79 -23.58 -10.31
N ILE A 195 7.64 -23.09 -9.09
CA ILE A 195 6.84 -21.89 -8.80
C ILE A 195 7.60 -20.63 -9.24
N GLN A 196 8.93 -20.59 -9.08
CA GLN A 196 9.74 -19.48 -9.58
C GLN A 196 9.59 -19.34 -11.10
N VAL A 197 9.64 -20.44 -11.86
CA VAL A 197 9.40 -20.45 -13.32
C VAL A 197 8.01 -19.90 -13.67
N ALA A 198 6.97 -20.35 -12.96
CA ALA A 198 5.61 -19.87 -13.17
C ALA A 198 5.45 -18.36 -12.86
N ILE A 199 6.15 -17.85 -11.83
CA ILE A 199 6.21 -16.41 -11.54
C ILE A 199 6.89 -15.66 -12.67
N THR A 200 8.03 -16.15 -13.18
CA THR A 200 8.74 -15.52 -14.30
C THR A 200 7.86 -15.46 -15.55
N GLU A 201 7.15 -16.54 -15.88
CA GLU A 201 6.20 -16.60 -16.98
C GLU A 201 5.05 -15.61 -16.78
N LEU A 202 4.48 -15.55 -15.57
CA LEU A 202 3.42 -14.60 -15.22
C LEU A 202 3.88 -13.15 -15.42
N LEU A 203 5.06 -12.79 -14.89
CA LEU A 203 5.64 -11.46 -15.06
C LEU A 203 5.87 -11.12 -16.54
N GLY A 204 6.42 -12.06 -17.32
CA GLY A 204 6.58 -11.92 -18.76
C GLY A 204 5.26 -11.64 -19.47
N GLY A 205 4.22 -12.41 -19.18
CA GLY A 205 2.91 -12.21 -19.79
C GLY A 205 2.23 -10.89 -19.42
N TYR A 206 2.44 -10.37 -18.20
CA TYR A 206 1.99 -9.02 -17.84
C TYR A 206 2.75 -7.94 -18.61
N LYS A 207 4.06 -8.12 -18.85
CA LYS A 207 4.82 -7.18 -19.70
C LYS A 207 4.22 -7.10 -21.11
N ASP A 208 3.97 -8.25 -21.71
CA ASP A 208 3.37 -8.36 -23.05
C ASP A 208 1.95 -7.76 -23.09
N MET A 209 1.18 -7.93 -22.01
CA MET A 209 -0.17 -7.39 -21.89
C MET A 209 -0.18 -5.85 -21.75
N LEU A 210 0.80 -5.29 -21.04
CA LEU A 210 0.85 -3.86 -20.73
C LEU A 210 1.50 -3.03 -21.83
N GLN A 211 2.47 -3.57 -22.57
CA GLN A 211 3.23 -2.84 -23.59
C GLN A 211 2.33 -2.18 -24.67
N PRO A 212 1.30 -2.84 -25.21
CA PRO A 212 0.42 -2.21 -26.20
C PRO A 212 -0.38 -1.03 -25.64
N LEU A 213 -0.64 -0.98 -24.33
CA LEU A 213 -1.45 0.07 -23.70
C LEU A 213 -0.76 1.45 -23.73
N CYS A 214 0.57 1.46 -23.70
CA CYS A 214 1.40 2.67 -23.78
C CYS A 214 1.99 2.91 -25.18
N GLY A 215 1.38 2.39 -26.24
CA GLY A 215 1.87 2.61 -27.61
C GLY A 215 3.22 1.95 -27.91
N GLY A 216 3.56 0.87 -27.19
CA GLY A 216 4.82 0.13 -27.40
C GLY A 216 5.98 0.58 -26.51
N CYS A 217 5.72 1.34 -25.44
CA CYS A 217 6.76 1.76 -24.50
C CYS A 217 7.52 0.59 -23.85
N GLY A 218 8.65 0.88 -23.21
CA GLY A 218 9.41 -0.12 -22.47
C GLY A 218 8.66 -0.60 -21.24
N VAL A 219 8.45 -1.91 -21.11
CA VAL A 219 7.92 -2.52 -19.87
C VAL A 219 9.01 -3.37 -19.23
N GLU A 220 9.34 -3.08 -17.98
CA GLU A 220 10.38 -3.77 -17.23
C GLU A 220 9.88 -4.26 -15.87
N THR A 221 10.64 -5.15 -15.25
CA THR A 221 10.40 -5.63 -13.89
C THR A 221 11.51 -5.11 -12.98
N SER A 222 11.17 -4.70 -11.77
CA SER A 222 12.12 -4.27 -10.75
C SER A 222 11.83 -4.95 -9.42
N THR A 223 12.88 -5.25 -8.66
CA THR A 223 12.79 -5.75 -7.29
C THR A 223 13.87 -5.11 -6.44
N ASN A 224 13.49 -4.55 -5.29
CA ASN A 224 14.41 -3.85 -4.40
C ASN A 224 14.12 -4.19 -2.93
N SER A 225 14.89 -3.59 -2.02
CA SER A 225 14.64 -3.70 -0.59
C SER A 225 13.22 -3.24 -0.22
N GLN A 226 12.72 -3.74 0.91
CA GLN A 226 11.41 -3.33 1.43
C GLN A 226 11.26 -1.81 1.56
N TYR A 227 12.34 -1.13 1.94
CA TYR A 227 12.39 0.33 2.00
C TYR A 227 12.25 0.97 0.63
N HIS A 228 13.08 0.57 -0.34
CA HIS A 228 13.07 1.15 -1.68
C HIS A 228 11.74 0.92 -2.39
N ASP A 229 11.13 -0.24 -2.23
CA ASP A 229 9.82 -0.51 -2.83
C ASP A 229 8.74 0.39 -2.20
N PHE A 230 8.73 0.52 -0.87
CA PHE A 230 7.76 1.40 -0.18
C PHE A 230 7.92 2.86 -0.61
N ALA A 231 9.15 3.37 -0.58
CA ALA A 231 9.45 4.75 -0.94
C ALA A 231 9.18 5.03 -2.43
N SER A 232 9.45 4.05 -3.32
CA SER A 232 9.13 4.16 -4.74
C SER A 232 7.64 4.32 -4.97
N ILE A 233 6.80 3.51 -4.30
CA ILE A 233 5.34 3.62 -4.39
C ILE A 233 4.85 4.95 -3.81
N ALA A 234 5.33 5.31 -2.62
CA ALA A 234 4.92 6.53 -1.92
C ALA A 234 5.37 7.82 -2.62
N ARG A 235 6.35 7.77 -3.52
CA ARG A 235 6.87 8.96 -4.23
C ARG A 235 6.75 8.85 -5.74
N HIS A 236 6.04 7.86 -6.26
CA HIS A 236 5.87 7.70 -7.70
C HIS A 236 5.11 8.89 -8.30
N LYS A 237 5.69 9.52 -9.32
CA LYS A 237 5.14 10.75 -9.91
C LYS A 237 4.02 10.54 -10.93
N GLY A 238 3.99 9.39 -11.61
CA GLY A 238 2.99 9.08 -12.62
C GLY A 238 1.86 8.18 -12.09
N PRO A 239 1.09 7.55 -13.00
CA PRO A 239 0.06 6.59 -12.63
C PRO A 239 0.62 5.41 -11.81
N LEU A 240 0.01 5.16 -10.67
CA LEU A 240 0.37 4.07 -9.76
C LEU A 240 -0.75 3.04 -9.71
N PHE A 241 -0.44 1.79 -10.01
CA PHE A 241 -1.36 0.65 -9.91
C PHE A 241 -0.91 -0.29 -8.79
N VAL A 242 -1.82 -0.70 -7.91
CA VAL A 242 -1.51 -1.60 -6.79
C VAL A 242 -2.51 -2.75 -6.75
N MET A 243 -2.02 -3.98 -6.99
CA MET A 243 -2.86 -5.18 -7.10
C MET A 243 -3.40 -5.73 -5.76
N GLY A 244 -2.91 -5.19 -4.65
CA GLY A 244 -3.35 -5.57 -3.32
C GLY A 244 -2.22 -6.03 -2.42
N SER A 245 -2.00 -5.27 -1.37
CA SER A 245 -1.58 -5.73 -0.04
C SER A 245 -1.64 -4.56 0.94
N SER A 246 -1.72 -4.82 2.24
CA SER A 246 -1.63 -3.74 3.23
C SER A 246 -0.35 -2.89 3.05
N PHE A 247 0.79 -3.51 2.70
CA PHE A 247 2.04 -2.79 2.38
C PHE A 247 1.86 -1.78 1.24
N GLY A 248 1.35 -2.26 0.10
CA GLY A 248 1.12 -1.42 -1.07
C GLY A 248 0.03 -0.38 -0.83
N MET A 249 -1.01 -0.71 -0.05
CA MET A 249 -2.09 0.21 0.30
C MET A 249 -1.57 1.41 1.08
N TRP A 250 -0.80 1.19 2.15
CA TRP A 250 -0.28 2.31 2.95
C TRP A 250 0.75 3.15 2.19
N ALA A 251 1.61 2.52 1.38
CA ALA A 251 2.53 3.26 0.52
C ALA A 251 1.77 4.11 -0.51
N ALA A 252 0.69 3.58 -1.08
CA ALA A 252 -0.13 4.28 -2.05
C ALA A 252 -0.97 5.42 -1.44
N LEU A 253 -1.47 5.24 -0.20
CA LEU A 253 -2.11 6.32 0.56
C LEU A 253 -1.15 7.48 0.82
N ALA A 254 0.13 7.16 1.07
CA ALA A 254 1.19 8.15 1.25
C ALA A 254 1.67 8.82 -0.06
N ASN A 255 1.20 8.38 -1.23
CA ASN A 255 1.56 8.99 -2.51
C ASN A 255 0.90 10.37 -2.65
N VAL A 256 1.73 11.40 -2.89
CA VAL A 256 1.36 12.82 -3.00
C VAL A 256 1.33 13.36 -4.43
N HIS A 257 1.54 12.50 -5.44
CA HIS A 257 1.77 12.92 -6.82
C HIS A 257 0.68 12.39 -7.76
N GLY A 258 0.96 11.32 -8.51
CA GLY A 258 0.11 10.85 -9.60
C GLY A 258 -1.17 10.14 -9.13
N PRO A 259 -2.04 9.75 -10.07
CA PRO A 259 -3.26 9.03 -9.74
C PRO A 259 -2.94 7.64 -9.23
N VAL A 260 -3.61 7.23 -8.15
CA VAL A 260 -3.45 5.92 -7.52
C VAL A 260 -4.66 5.05 -7.80
N TYR A 261 -4.46 3.89 -8.41
CA TYR A 261 -5.47 2.88 -8.67
C TYR A 261 -5.23 1.66 -7.79
N MET A 262 -6.16 1.39 -6.88
CA MET A 262 -6.07 0.33 -5.89
C MET A 262 -7.07 -0.79 -6.18
N SER A 263 -6.64 -2.04 -6.06
CA SER A 263 -7.55 -3.18 -6.11
C SER A 263 -8.54 -3.20 -4.95
N SER A 264 -9.69 -3.82 -5.18
CA SER A 264 -10.91 -3.70 -4.39
C SER A 264 -10.95 -4.38 -3.01
N ASN A 265 -9.95 -5.17 -2.62
CA ASN A 265 -10.04 -6.06 -1.45
C ASN A 265 -9.71 -5.42 -0.09
N PHE A 266 -9.81 -4.10 0.05
CA PHE A 266 -9.58 -3.37 1.30
C PHE A 266 -10.87 -2.79 1.88
N GLY A 267 -10.81 -2.34 3.13
CA GLY A 267 -11.95 -1.76 3.81
C GLY A 267 -13.08 -2.77 4.04
N GLY A 268 -12.77 -4.06 4.20
CA GLY A 268 -13.76 -5.12 4.34
C GLY A 268 -14.51 -5.42 3.03
N GLY A 269 -13.93 -5.02 1.89
CA GLY A 269 -14.58 -5.08 0.58
C GLY A 269 -15.54 -3.91 0.31
N GLN A 270 -15.64 -2.94 1.22
CA GLN A 270 -16.58 -1.82 1.12
C GLN A 270 -16.11 -0.67 0.24
N LYS A 271 -14.82 -0.63 -0.15
CA LYS A 271 -14.22 0.46 -0.94
C LYS A 271 -14.56 1.85 -0.36
N PRO A 272 -14.31 2.09 0.93
CA PRO A 272 -14.73 3.34 1.57
C PRO A 272 -14.08 4.54 0.88
N PRO A 273 -14.80 5.66 0.68
CA PRO A 273 -14.19 6.85 0.10
C PRO A 273 -12.94 7.24 0.90
N VAL A 274 -11.86 7.58 0.20
CA VAL A 274 -10.64 8.09 0.83
C VAL A 274 -10.63 9.59 0.66
N GLU A 275 -10.74 10.31 1.76
CA GLU A 275 -10.94 11.75 1.77
C GLU A 275 -9.63 12.53 1.88
N GLY A 276 -9.62 13.69 1.23
CA GLY A 276 -8.51 14.63 1.25
C GLY A 276 -7.22 14.10 0.60
N GLY A 277 -6.11 14.72 1.01
CA GLY A 277 -4.77 14.45 0.48
C GLY A 277 -4.40 15.27 -0.76
N LYS A 278 -3.11 15.23 -1.08
CA LYS A 278 -2.44 15.85 -2.23
C LYS A 278 -2.41 14.87 -3.41
N GLY A 279 -2.12 15.39 -4.60
CA GLY A 279 -1.95 14.62 -5.82
C GLY A 279 -3.24 14.46 -6.64
N ALA A 280 -3.20 13.59 -7.66
CA ALA A 280 -4.31 13.41 -8.60
C ALA A 280 -5.44 12.49 -8.09
N GLY A 281 -5.36 12.02 -6.84
CA GLY A 281 -6.44 11.25 -6.20
C GLY A 281 -6.05 9.83 -5.78
N PHE A 282 -7.02 9.12 -5.18
CA PHE A 282 -6.95 7.70 -4.84
C PHE A 282 -8.26 7.08 -5.28
N PHE A 283 -8.18 6.02 -6.09
CA PHE A 283 -9.32 5.42 -6.74
C PHE A 283 -9.37 3.94 -6.41
N TRP A 284 -10.51 3.49 -5.88
CA TRP A 284 -10.84 2.07 -5.88
C TRP A 284 -11.23 1.67 -7.28
N ASP A 285 -10.48 0.75 -7.87
CA ASP A 285 -10.77 0.34 -9.24
C ASP A 285 -11.85 -0.75 -9.27
N ASP A 286 -12.69 -0.67 -10.30
CA ASP A 286 -13.75 -1.63 -10.60
C ASP A 286 -13.37 -2.61 -11.73
N GLY A 287 -12.14 -2.53 -12.22
CA GLY A 287 -11.57 -3.49 -13.15
C GLY A 287 -11.69 -4.91 -12.64
N LYS A 288 -11.74 -5.87 -13.58
CA LYS A 288 -11.88 -7.28 -13.24
C LYS A 288 -10.63 -7.77 -12.50
N MET A 289 -10.89 -8.49 -11.41
CA MET A 289 -9.89 -9.00 -10.50
C MET A 289 -10.08 -10.50 -10.29
N LEU A 290 -9.04 -11.29 -10.47
CA LEU A 290 -9.05 -12.71 -10.15
C LEU A 290 -8.61 -12.90 -8.69
N PRO A 291 -9.46 -13.47 -7.82
CA PRO A 291 -9.10 -13.70 -6.42
C PRO A 291 -7.89 -14.62 -6.27
N ASN A 292 -7.02 -14.34 -5.30
CA ASN A 292 -5.78 -15.11 -5.12
C ASN A 292 -6.00 -16.62 -4.89
N GLN A 293 -7.12 -16.98 -4.26
CA GLN A 293 -7.50 -18.37 -4.02
C GLN A 293 -7.63 -19.20 -5.32
N ASN A 294 -7.93 -18.56 -6.45
CA ASN A 294 -8.02 -19.20 -7.76
C ASN A 294 -6.64 -19.38 -8.42
N VAL A 295 -5.59 -18.76 -7.87
CA VAL A 295 -4.21 -18.95 -8.33
C VAL A 295 -3.47 -19.90 -7.39
N SER A 296 -3.46 -19.61 -6.08
CA SER A 296 -2.94 -20.45 -4.98
C SER A 296 -1.69 -21.27 -5.34
N ASN A 297 -0.54 -20.59 -5.50
CA ASN A 297 0.75 -21.16 -5.92
C ASN A 297 0.63 -21.98 -7.21
N PHE A 298 -0.17 -21.46 -8.15
CA PHE A 298 -0.46 -22.09 -9.45
C PHE A 298 -1.05 -23.50 -9.38
N LYS A 299 -1.63 -23.89 -8.23
CA LYS A 299 -2.29 -25.20 -8.07
C LYS A 299 -3.67 -25.23 -8.69
N GLN A 300 -4.34 -24.08 -8.74
CA GLN A 300 -5.72 -23.94 -9.22
C GLN A 300 -5.76 -23.41 -10.66
N MET A 301 -4.84 -22.52 -11.01
CA MET A 301 -4.62 -22.03 -12.36
C MET A 301 -3.12 -21.91 -12.60
N SER A 302 -2.62 -22.49 -13.70
CA SER A 302 -1.27 -22.26 -14.19
C SER A 302 -1.04 -20.78 -14.54
N ALA A 303 0.21 -20.35 -14.64
CA ALA A 303 0.53 -18.98 -15.07
C ALA A 303 -0.12 -18.62 -16.41
N ASN A 304 -0.11 -19.53 -17.38
CA ASN A 304 -0.78 -19.35 -18.67
C ASN A 304 -2.29 -19.20 -18.57
N GLU A 305 -2.96 -19.94 -17.69
CA GLU A 305 -4.39 -19.79 -17.47
C GLU A 305 -4.73 -18.45 -16.82
N VAL A 306 -3.91 -18.00 -15.85
CA VAL A 306 -4.04 -16.67 -15.25
C VAL A 306 -3.87 -15.57 -16.29
N LEU A 307 -2.85 -15.68 -17.16
CA LEU A 307 -2.61 -14.72 -18.24
C LEU A 307 -3.71 -14.71 -19.29
N ARG A 308 -4.25 -15.88 -19.65
CA ARG A 308 -5.41 -15.96 -20.56
C ARG A 308 -6.62 -15.27 -19.95
N TRP A 309 -6.88 -15.50 -18.67
CA TRP A 309 -7.94 -14.82 -17.94
C TRP A 309 -7.71 -13.30 -17.90
N ALA A 310 -6.50 -12.86 -17.57
CA ALA A 310 -6.16 -11.45 -17.42
C ALA A 310 -6.28 -10.69 -18.75
N ARG A 311 -5.90 -11.28 -19.88
CA ARG A 311 -6.06 -10.66 -21.20
C ARG A 311 -7.51 -10.55 -21.67
N ALA A 312 -8.36 -11.47 -21.22
CA ALA A 312 -9.77 -11.51 -21.61
C ALA A 312 -10.67 -10.58 -20.77
N ASN A 313 -10.16 -10.06 -19.65
CA ASN A 313 -10.92 -9.31 -18.65
C ASN A 313 -10.30 -7.95 -18.38
#